data_AF-A1BQI3-F1
#
_entry.id   AF-A1BQI3-F1
#
_cell.length_a   1.000
_cell.length_b   1.000
_cell.length_c   1.000
_cell.angle_alpha   90.00
_cell.angle_beta   90.00
_cell.angle_gamma   90.00
#
_symmetry.space_group_name_H-M   'P 1'
#
loop_
_entity.id
_entity.type
_entity.pdbx_description
1 polymer ?
#
loop_
_entity_poly.entity_id
_entity_poly.type
_entity_poly.pdbx_seq_one_letter_code
_entity_poly.pdbx_strand_id
1 'polypeptide(L)'
;DYGGRVDLAKAYYKAMTKSINKHFKGNGVIASMEHCNDFMFLGTEAISLGRVGDDFWCTDPSGDPNGTFWLQGCHMVHCAYNSLWMGNFIHPDWDMFQSTHPCAAFHAASRAISGGPIYVSDSVGKHNFDLLKKLVLPDGSILRSEYYALPTRDCLFEDPLHN
;
A
#
# COMPACT_ATOMS: atom_id res chain seq x y z
N ASP A 1 -17.25 31.29 -5.62
CA ASP A 1 -15.80 31.12 -5.46
C ASP A 1 -15.47 29.87 -4.66
N TYR A 2 -14.91 28.84 -5.31
CA TYR A 2 -14.58 27.55 -4.67
C TYR A 2 -13.30 27.59 -3.80
N GLY A 3 -12.83 28.78 -3.42
CA GLY A 3 -11.56 28.99 -2.70
C GLY A 3 -10.32 28.64 -3.53
N GLY A 4 -9.15 29.04 -3.06
CA GLY A 4 -7.87 28.80 -3.77
C GLY A 4 -7.43 27.34 -3.85
N ARG A 5 -8.12 26.42 -3.16
CA ARG A 5 -7.78 24.99 -3.12
C ARG A 5 -7.85 24.32 -4.49
N VAL A 6 -8.94 24.55 -5.25
CA VAL A 6 -9.16 23.87 -6.53
C VAL A 6 -8.10 24.29 -7.56
N ASP A 7 -7.82 25.59 -7.64
CA ASP A 7 -6.79 26.11 -8.55
C ASP A 7 -5.39 25.67 -8.13
N LEU A 8 -5.12 25.60 -6.83
CA LEU A 8 -3.87 25.06 -6.30
C LEU A 8 -3.70 23.58 -6.67
N ALA A 9 -4.72 22.74 -6.46
CA ALA A 9 -4.67 21.32 -6.80
C ALA A 9 -4.45 21.11 -8.30
N LYS A 10 -5.17 21.84 -9.16
CA LYS A 10 -4.96 21.79 -10.61
C LYS A 10 -3.54 22.19 -11.01
N ALA A 11 -3.00 23.27 -10.43
CA ALA A 11 -1.64 23.70 -10.71
C ALA A 11 -0.61 22.65 -10.23
N TYR A 12 -0.81 22.10 -9.03
CA TYR A 12 0.04 21.08 -8.42
C TYR A 12 0.11 19.81 -9.29
N TYR A 13 -1.04 19.19 -9.58
CA TYR A 13 -1.08 17.95 -10.35
C TYR A 13 -0.64 18.15 -11.80
N LYS A 14 -0.97 19.28 -12.44
CA LYS A 14 -0.48 19.60 -13.79
C LYS A 14 1.04 19.72 -13.85
N ALA A 15 1.65 20.37 -12.86
CA ALA A 15 3.10 20.49 -12.79
C ALA A 15 3.75 19.12 -12.52
N MET A 16 3.17 18.33 -11.61
CA MET A 16 3.63 16.99 -11.28
C MET A 16 3.55 16.05 -12.48
N THR A 17 2.41 15.95 -13.17
CA THR A 17 2.23 15.13 -14.39
C THR A 17 3.26 15.50 -15.46
N LYS A 18 3.49 16.79 -15.71
CA LYS A 18 4.52 17.23 -16.68
C LYS A 18 5.92 16.75 -16.29
N SER A 19 6.27 16.83 -15.00
CA SER A 19 7.56 16.36 -14.51
C SER A 19 7.70 14.85 -14.66
N ILE A 20 6.67 14.09 -14.27
CA ILE A 20 6.63 12.62 -14.38
C ILE A 20 6.79 12.17 -15.82
N ASN A 21 6.04 12.78 -16.75
CA ASN A 21 6.14 12.47 -18.18
C ASN A 21 7.55 12.72 -18.73
N LYS A 22 8.21 13.79 -18.27
CA LYS A 22 9.54 14.15 -18.75
C LYS A 22 10.65 13.28 -18.16
N HIS A 23 10.54 12.89 -16.90
CA HIS A 23 11.66 12.32 -16.15
C HIS A 23 11.47 10.85 -15.74
N PHE A 24 10.24 10.37 -15.66
CA PHE A 24 9.89 9.06 -15.09
C PHE A 24 9.06 8.20 -16.05
N LYS A 25 9.23 8.42 -17.36
CA LYS A 25 8.59 7.62 -18.44
C LYS A 25 7.05 7.55 -18.33
N GLY A 26 6.43 8.58 -17.76
CA GLY A 26 4.98 8.72 -17.68
C GLY A 26 4.33 8.19 -16.40
N ASN A 27 4.77 7.04 -15.88
CA ASN A 27 4.14 6.43 -14.70
C ASN A 27 5.14 5.83 -13.69
N GLY A 28 6.43 6.13 -13.79
CA GLY A 28 7.49 5.60 -12.94
C GLY A 28 7.55 6.20 -11.53
N VAL A 29 6.39 6.49 -10.92
CA VAL A 29 6.28 7.03 -9.56
C VAL A 29 5.20 6.29 -8.76
N ILE A 30 5.34 6.34 -7.44
CA ILE A 30 4.38 5.81 -6.48
C ILE A 30 3.81 7.00 -5.73
N ALA A 31 2.49 7.09 -5.64
CA ALA A 31 1.85 8.03 -4.72
C ALA A 31 1.83 7.47 -3.30
N SER A 32 2.10 8.34 -2.33
CA SER A 32 1.93 8.04 -0.92
C SER A 32 1.20 9.21 -0.25
N MET A 33 0.34 8.90 0.73
CA MET A 33 -0.52 9.86 1.43
C MET A 33 -1.56 10.57 0.53
N GLU A 34 -2.06 9.88 -0.49
CA GLU A 34 -2.84 10.43 -1.60
C GLU A 34 -4.35 10.17 -1.55
N HIS A 35 -4.92 10.00 -0.36
CA HIS A 35 -6.33 9.59 -0.16
C HIS A 35 -7.36 10.69 -0.45
N CYS A 36 -6.93 11.83 -1.00
CA CYS A 36 -7.83 12.93 -1.32
C CYS A 36 -8.46 12.77 -2.71
N ASN A 37 -9.70 13.24 -2.87
CA ASN A 37 -10.40 13.21 -4.16
C ASN A 37 -9.67 13.99 -5.26
N ASP A 38 -8.89 15.02 -4.90
CA ASP A 38 -8.09 15.78 -5.87
C ASP A 38 -7.03 14.88 -6.53
N PHE A 39 -6.41 13.96 -5.77
CA PHE A 39 -5.49 12.96 -6.35
C PHE A 39 -6.23 12.01 -7.29
N MET A 40 -7.32 11.41 -6.83
CA MET A 40 -8.06 10.42 -7.63
C MET A 40 -8.57 10.99 -8.95
N PHE A 41 -8.89 12.29 -8.97
CA PHE A 41 -9.39 12.97 -10.15
C PHE A 41 -8.28 13.57 -11.04
N LEU A 42 -7.20 14.10 -10.46
CA LEU A 42 -6.17 14.84 -11.20
C LEU A 42 -4.82 14.12 -11.26
N GLY A 43 -4.39 13.47 -10.18
CA GLY A 43 -3.08 12.82 -10.09
C GLY A 43 -3.01 11.50 -10.86
N THR A 44 -4.14 10.80 -10.98
CA THR A 44 -4.27 9.53 -11.71
C THR A 44 -4.09 9.69 -13.23
N GLU A 45 -3.97 10.92 -13.75
CA GLU A 45 -3.57 11.18 -15.14
C GLU A 45 -2.20 10.56 -15.47
N ALA A 46 -1.27 10.57 -14.52
CA ALA A 46 0.09 10.01 -14.70
C ALA A 46 0.41 8.87 -13.73
N ILE A 47 -0.21 8.87 -12.54
CA ILE A 47 0.16 7.98 -11.44
C ILE A 47 -0.83 6.82 -11.36
N SER A 48 -0.33 5.60 -11.48
CA SER A 48 -1.15 4.38 -11.48
C SER A 48 -0.90 3.46 -10.28
N LEU A 49 0.06 3.78 -9.42
CA LEU A 49 0.41 3.00 -8.23
C LEU A 49 0.37 3.92 -7.02
N GLY A 50 -0.33 3.51 -5.97
CA GLY A 50 -0.48 4.34 -4.78
C GLY A 50 -0.84 3.58 -3.51
N ARG A 51 -0.40 4.13 -2.38
CA ARG A 51 -0.53 3.58 -1.04
C ARG A 51 -1.97 3.66 -0.54
N VAL A 52 -2.53 2.51 -0.21
CA VAL A 52 -3.94 2.39 0.21
C VAL A 52 -4.11 2.23 1.72
N GLY A 53 -3.06 2.43 2.51
CA GLY A 53 -3.12 2.37 3.97
C GLY A 53 -2.24 3.43 4.61
N ASP A 54 -2.45 3.65 5.90
CA ASP A 54 -1.51 4.38 6.75
C ASP A 54 -0.16 3.63 6.79
N ASP A 55 0.88 4.25 7.34
CA ASP A 55 2.17 3.60 7.52
C ASP A 55 2.05 2.43 8.50
N PHE A 56 2.75 1.32 8.23
CA PHE A 56 2.84 0.24 9.19
C PHE A 56 3.81 0.60 10.34
N TRP A 57 3.27 0.64 11.55
CA TRP A 57 4.03 0.86 12.79
C TRP A 57 4.48 -0.50 13.37
N CYS A 58 5.80 -0.78 13.31
CA CYS A 58 6.38 -2.04 13.81
C CYS A 58 6.28 -2.19 15.35
N THR A 59 6.09 -1.08 16.04
CA THR A 59 5.84 -0.99 17.48
C THR A 59 4.80 0.09 17.70
N ASP A 60 3.92 -0.08 18.68
CA ASP A 60 2.92 0.95 18.98
C ASP A 60 3.60 2.25 19.44
N PRO A 61 3.27 3.40 18.81
CA PRO A 61 3.88 4.68 19.16
C PRO A 61 3.50 5.16 20.56
N SER A 62 2.42 4.63 21.16
CA SER A 62 1.98 4.96 22.52
C SER A 62 2.55 4.00 23.59
N GLY A 63 3.36 3.02 23.19
CA GLY A 63 4.04 2.09 24.09
C GLY A 63 3.24 0.84 24.45
N ASP A 64 2.15 0.50 23.74
CA ASP A 64 1.46 -0.78 23.93
C ASP A 64 2.40 -1.95 23.55
N PRO A 65 2.79 -2.82 24.51
CA PRO A 65 3.65 -3.96 24.21
C PRO A 65 3.01 -4.96 23.23
N ASN A 66 1.69 -5.01 23.15
CA ASN A 66 0.96 -5.87 22.21
C ASN A 66 0.79 -5.24 20.82
N GLY A 67 1.09 -3.94 20.68
CA GLY A 67 1.06 -3.20 19.43
C GLY A 67 1.71 -3.93 18.27
N THR A 68 2.90 -4.48 18.53
CA THR A 68 3.69 -5.30 17.60
C THR A 68 2.88 -6.41 16.92
N PHE A 69 1.85 -6.96 17.58
CA PHE A 69 1.08 -8.09 17.05
C PHE A 69 -0.21 -7.65 16.35
N TRP A 70 -0.97 -6.71 16.93
CA TRP A 70 -2.29 -6.36 16.39
C TRP A 70 -2.24 -5.26 15.32
N LEU A 71 -1.23 -4.37 15.34
CA LEU A 71 -1.12 -3.27 14.37
C LEU A 71 -1.04 -3.77 12.92
N GLN A 72 -0.44 -4.95 12.71
CA GLN A 72 -0.38 -5.54 11.37
C GLN A 72 -1.76 -6.02 10.90
N GLY A 73 -2.58 -6.57 11.79
CA GLY A 73 -3.97 -6.93 11.45
C GLY A 73 -4.76 -5.68 11.05
N CYS A 74 -4.64 -4.62 11.84
CA CYS A 74 -5.24 -3.31 11.58
C CYS A 74 -4.81 -2.74 10.22
N HIS A 75 -3.50 -2.74 9.94
CA HIS A 75 -2.93 -2.29 8.66
C HIS A 75 -3.52 -3.06 7.46
N MET A 76 -3.60 -4.39 7.56
CA MET A 76 -4.17 -5.21 6.50
C MET A 76 -5.65 -4.94 6.25
N VAL A 77 -6.44 -4.77 7.32
CA VAL A 77 -7.86 -4.41 7.21
C VAL A 77 -7.98 -3.07 6.50
N HIS A 78 -7.22 -2.04 6.91
CA HIS A 78 -7.24 -0.73 6.25
C HIS A 78 -6.88 -0.84 4.77
N CYS A 79 -5.79 -1.53 4.43
CA CYS A 79 -5.39 -1.69 3.03
C CYS A 79 -6.45 -2.44 2.21
N ALA A 80 -7.04 -3.52 2.73
CA ALA A 80 -8.04 -4.31 2.02
C ALA A 80 -9.32 -3.49 1.76
N TYR A 81 -9.83 -2.78 2.77
CA TYR A 81 -11.02 -1.96 2.64
C TYR A 81 -10.80 -0.75 1.73
N ASN A 82 -9.68 -0.05 1.86
CA ASN A 82 -9.36 1.07 0.97
C ASN A 82 -9.14 0.59 -0.47
N SER A 83 -8.57 -0.60 -0.67
CA SER A 83 -8.43 -1.21 -2.01
C SER A 83 -9.77 -1.42 -2.71
N LEU A 84 -10.86 -1.64 -1.96
CA LEU A 84 -12.20 -1.80 -2.54
C LEU A 84 -12.64 -0.56 -3.33
N TRP A 85 -12.27 0.63 -2.84
CA TRP A 85 -12.59 1.90 -3.50
C TRP A 85 -11.44 2.37 -4.40
N MET A 86 -10.21 2.48 -3.88
CA MET A 86 -9.03 3.01 -4.60
C MET A 86 -8.62 2.13 -5.77
N GLY A 87 -8.82 0.81 -5.67
CA GLY A 87 -8.48 -0.17 -6.71
C GLY A 87 -9.19 0.06 -8.05
N ASN A 88 -10.27 0.86 -8.07
CA ASN A 88 -10.96 1.23 -9.29
C ASN A 88 -10.23 2.32 -10.11
N PHE A 89 -9.24 2.99 -9.51
CA PHE A 89 -8.50 4.09 -10.13
C PHE A 89 -7.01 3.81 -10.23
N ILE A 90 -6.44 3.14 -9.23
CA ILE A 90 -5.01 2.88 -9.12
C ILE A 90 -4.74 1.43 -8.70
N HIS A 91 -3.52 0.99 -8.91
CA HIS A 91 -2.98 -0.24 -8.37
C HIS A 91 -2.67 -0.05 -6.87
N PRO A 92 -3.29 -0.82 -5.96
CA PRO A 92 -3.07 -0.68 -4.53
C PRO A 92 -1.66 -1.11 -4.10
N ASP A 93 -0.99 -0.23 -3.35
CA ASP A 93 0.25 -0.51 -2.63
C ASP A 93 -0.05 -0.68 -1.13
N TRP A 94 0.25 -1.87 -0.60
CA TRP A 94 0.00 -2.27 0.78
C TRP A 94 1.17 -1.97 1.71
N ASP A 95 2.14 -1.17 1.28
CA ASP A 95 3.35 -0.82 2.02
C ASP A 95 4.35 -1.97 2.18
N MET A 96 5.56 -1.59 2.56
CA MET A 96 6.66 -2.44 2.96
C MET A 96 6.36 -3.30 4.20
N PHE A 97 7.20 -4.29 4.44
CA PHE A 97 7.25 -5.01 5.70
C PHE A 97 8.69 -5.35 6.11
N GLN A 98 8.89 -5.70 7.38
CA GLN A 98 10.17 -6.21 7.89
C GLN A 98 10.11 -7.74 7.96
N SER A 99 11.04 -8.42 7.30
CA SER A 99 11.12 -9.89 7.27
C SER A 99 11.59 -10.49 8.61
N THR A 100 12.16 -9.67 9.49
CA THR A 100 12.53 -10.06 10.86
C THR A 100 11.49 -9.70 11.93
N HIS A 101 10.37 -9.09 11.55
CA HIS A 101 9.29 -8.75 12.49
C HIS A 101 8.68 -10.03 13.12
N PRO A 102 8.22 -10.00 14.39
CA PRO A 102 7.58 -11.18 15.02
C PRO A 102 6.40 -11.75 14.20
N CYS A 103 5.66 -10.90 13.49
CA CYS A 103 4.56 -11.32 12.61
C CYS A 103 4.97 -11.41 11.12
N ALA A 104 6.27 -11.44 10.78
CA ALA A 104 6.74 -11.30 9.40
C ALA A 104 6.11 -12.29 8.41
N ALA A 105 5.84 -13.54 8.82
CA ALA A 105 5.18 -14.51 7.96
C ALA A 105 3.77 -14.07 7.54
N PHE A 106 3.02 -13.44 8.44
CA PHE A 106 1.71 -12.86 8.16
C PHE A 106 1.81 -11.65 7.23
N HIS A 107 2.81 -10.77 7.43
CA HIS A 107 3.09 -9.67 6.49
C HIS A 107 3.46 -10.17 5.09
N ALA A 108 4.35 -11.16 5.01
CA ALA A 108 4.79 -11.72 3.74
C ALA A 108 3.60 -12.33 2.99
N ALA A 109 2.77 -13.13 3.67
CA ALA A 109 1.57 -13.71 3.09
C ALA A 109 0.60 -12.63 2.59
N SER A 110 0.42 -11.54 3.33
CA SER A 110 -0.49 -10.46 2.92
C SER A 110 -0.02 -9.71 1.68
N ARG A 111 1.27 -9.43 1.57
CA ARG A 111 1.85 -8.83 0.36
C ARG A 111 1.86 -9.81 -0.82
N ALA A 112 1.98 -11.10 -0.57
CA ALA A 112 1.86 -12.12 -1.62
C ALA A 112 0.48 -12.14 -2.28
N ILE A 113 -0.59 -11.91 -1.50
CA ILE A 113 -1.97 -11.96 -2.01
C ILE A 113 -2.53 -10.58 -2.40
N SER A 114 -1.90 -9.48 -1.98
CA SER A 114 -2.44 -8.11 -2.17
C SER A 114 -2.68 -7.76 -3.64
N GLY A 115 -1.98 -8.42 -4.56
CA GLY A 115 -1.95 -8.08 -5.98
C GLY A 115 -1.05 -6.88 -6.29
N GLY A 116 -0.50 -6.23 -5.26
CA GLY A 116 0.37 -5.07 -5.35
C GLY A 116 1.87 -5.43 -5.38
N PRO A 117 2.75 -4.42 -5.25
CA PRO A 117 4.18 -4.63 -5.10
C PRO A 117 4.54 -5.23 -3.73
N ILE A 118 5.72 -5.84 -3.65
CA ILE A 118 6.29 -6.39 -2.42
C ILE A 118 7.60 -5.64 -2.11
N TYR A 119 7.60 -4.88 -1.02
CA TYR A 119 8.78 -4.16 -0.54
C TYR A 119 9.20 -4.65 0.83
N VAL A 120 10.51 -4.66 1.08
CA VAL A 120 11.10 -5.07 2.35
C VAL A 120 11.92 -3.93 2.92
N SER A 121 11.79 -3.67 4.21
CA SER A 121 12.44 -2.54 4.90
C SER A 121 13.28 -2.96 6.10
N ASP A 122 13.80 -4.19 6.09
CA ASP A 122 14.77 -4.60 7.09
C ASP A 122 16.02 -3.71 7.05
N SER A 123 16.74 -3.66 8.17
CA SER A 123 18.10 -3.13 8.19
C SER A 123 19.00 -3.93 7.24
N VAL A 124 19.93 -3.24 6.58
CA VAL A 124 20.92 -3.86 5.69
C VAL A 124 21.63 -5.02 6.38
N GLY A 125 21.63 -6.19 5.74
CA GLY A 125 22.25 -7.40 6.26
C GLY A 125 21.43 -8.15 7.31
N LYS A 126 20.24 -7.66 7.69
CA LYS A 126 19.34 -8.29 8.66
C LYS A 126 18.06 -8.80 7.98
N HIS A 127 18.21 -9.59 6.93
CA HIS A 127 17.06 -10.18 6.22
C HIS A 127 16.81 -11.61 6.65
N ASN A 128 15.55 -11.98 6.80
CA ASN A 128 15.13 -13.37 6.89
C ASN A 128 14.99 -13.97 5.48
N PHE A 129 16.09 -14.44 4.91
CA PHE A 129 16.08 -15.00 3.55
C PHE A 129 15.22 -16.25 3.42
N ASP A 130 15.04 -17.04 4.49
CA ASP A 130 14.18 -18.22 4.46
C ASP A 130 12.71 -17.86 4.27
N LEU A 131 12.28 -16.72 4.82
CA LEU A 131 10.95 -16.17 4.56
C LEU A 131 10.86 -15.56 3.16
N LEU A 132 11.84 -14.72 2.77
CA LEU A 132 11.80 -14.02 1.48
C LEU A 132 11.83 -14.97 0.29
N LYS A 133 12.56 -16.09 0.38
CA LYS A 133 12.58 -17.14 -0.64
C LYS A 133 11.22 -17.80 -0.86
N LYS A 134 10.27 -17.68 0.07
CA LYS A 134 8.90 -18.18 -0.12
C LYS A 134 8.04 -17.28 -1.01
N LEU A 135 8.47 -16.03 -1.24
CA LEU A 135 7.76 -15.05 -2.08
C LEU A 135 8.23 -15.05 -3.54
N VAL A 136 9.39 -15.66 -3.81
CA VAL A 136 10.05 -15.63 -5.11
C VAL A 136 10.11 -17.04 -5.73
N LEU A 137 10.00 -17.10 -7.05
CA LEU A 137 10.29 -18.30 -7.82
C LEU A 137 11.81 -18.53 -7.91
N PRO A 138 12.28 -19.72 -8.32
CA PRO A 138 13.71 -20.03 -8.41
C PRO A 138 14.51 -19.08 -9.33
N ASP A 139 13.85 -18.41 -10.28
CA ASP A 139 14.46 -17.42 -11.18
C ASP A 139 14.46 -15.98 -10.61
N GLY A 140 13.96 -15.80 -9.39
CA GLY A 140 13.86 -14.51 -8.71
C GLY A 140 12.63 -13.67 -9.08
N SER A 141 11.76 -14.16 -9.97
CA SER A 141 10.48 -13.51 -10.25
C SER A 141 9.49 -13.71 -9.09
N ILE A 142 8.44 -12.89 -9.05
CA ILE A 142 7.36 -13.01 -8.06
C ILE A 142 6.05 -13.33 -8.77
N LEU A 143 5.20 -14.13 -8.11
CA LEU A 143 3.81 -14.28 -8.53
C LEU A 143 3.01 -13.04 -8.12
N ARG A 144 2.03 -12.67 -8.94
CA ARG A 144 1.10 -11.58 -8.63
C ARG A 144 -0.32 -12.04 -8.94
N SER A 145 -1.23 -11.79 -8.02
CA SER A 145 -2.66 -11.98 -8.24
C SER A 145 -3.15 -11.13 -9.41
N GLU A 146 -4.09 -11.66 -10.20
CA GLU A 146 -4.74 -10.90 -11.28
C GLU A 146 -5.59 -9.74 -10.72
N TYR A 147 -6.18 -9.94 -9.54
CA TYR A 147 -7.00 -8.97 -8.83
C TYR A 147 -6.43 -8.67 -7.45
N TYR A 148 -6.90 -7.57 -6.86
CA TYR A 148 -6.51 -7.15 -5.51
C TYR A 148 -7.19 -8.01 -4.45
N ALA A 149 -6.51 -8.19 -3.31
CA ALA A 149 -7.17 -8.77 -2.15
C ALA A 149 -8.20 -7.78 -1.60
N LEU A 150 -9.48 -8.18 -1.60
CA LEU A 150 -10.60 -7.37 -1.15
C LEU A 150 -11.42 -8.13 -0.09
N PRO A 151 -12.10 -7.43 0.83
CA PRO A 151 -13.10 -8.06 1.68
C PRO A 151 -14.16 -8.75 0.83
N THR A 152 -14.56 -9.97 1.22
CA THR A 152 -15.64 -10.69 0.55
C THR A 152 -16.99 -10.14 1.00
N ARG A 153 -18.02 -10.33 0.16
CA ARG A 153 -19.35 -9.75 0.41
C ARG A 153 -19.95 -10.17 1.76
N ASP A 154 -19.64 -11.37 2.22
CA ASP A 154 -20.13 -11.95 3.48
C ASP A 154 -19.46 -11.35 4.73
N CYS A 155 -18.31 -10.67 4.61
CA CYS A 155 -17.66 -10.00 5.74
C CYS A 155 -17.55 -8.48 5.58
N LEU A 156 -17.97 -7.92 4.44
CA LEU A 156 -17.78 -6.50 4.13
C LEU A 156 -18.33 -5.54 5.20
N PHE A 157 -19.46 -5.88 5.83
CA PHE A 157 -20.11 -5.07 6.85
C PHE A 157 -19.98 -5.64 8.27
N GLU A 158 -19.14 -6.68 8.44
CA GLU A 158 -18.87 -7.27 9.74
C GLU A 158 -17.69 -6.56 10.41
N ASP A 159 -17.76 -6.40 11.73
CA ASP A 159 -16.67 -5.79 12.50
C ASP A 159 -15.47 -6.76 12.56
N PRO A 160 -14.32 -6.41 11.97
CA PRO A 160 -13.15 -7.29 11.98
C PRO A 160 -12.46 -7.39 13.36
N LEU A 161 -12.89 -6.60 14.36
CA LEU A 161 -12.28 -6.54 15.69
C LEU A 161 -13.03 -7.34 16.77
N HIS A 162 -14.33 -7.60 16.62
CA HIS A 162 -15.19 -8.04 17.73
C HIS A 162 -16.00 -9.33 17.51
N ASN A 163 -15.51 -10.24 16.65
CA ASN A 163 -16.12 -11.57 16.50
C ASN A 163 -15.62 -12.58 17.53
#